data_AF-A0A2E4XWK5-F1
#
_entry.id   AF-A0A2E4XWK5-F1
#
_cell.length_a   1.000
_cell.length_b   1.000
_cell.length_c   1.000
_cell.angle_alpha   90.00
_cell.angle_beta   90.00
_cell.angle_gamma   90.00
#
_symmetry.space_group_name_H-M   'P 1'
#
loop_
_entity.id
_entity.type
_entity.pdbx_description
1 polymer ?
#
loop_
_entity_poly.entity_id
_entity_poly.type
_entity_poly.pdbx_seq_one_letter_code
_entity_poly.pdbx_strand_id
1 'polypeptide(L)'
;MRYPIWLAAFSLALFTSNISQAGSKAAEFAMEIDNLKYEFVNGLHKYHHARRYVVSNDISVTLTKGKVCYIEQKKCLSALVKYRIDAGKSLTQPRHQVATKLDEETVTVEYWGKDDAGNKFSVKKTFRLNGDSVKIE
;
A
#
# COMPACT_ATOMS: atom_id res chain seq x y z
N MET A 1 27.47 -25.62 73.77
CA MET A 1 28.15 -24.93 72.66
C MET A 1 27.08 -24.51 71.66
N ARG A 2 26.89 -23.20 71.49
CA ARG A 2 25.88 -22.57 70.63
C ARG A 2 26.50 -22.30 69.25
N TYR A 3 25.85 -22.76 68.19
CA TYR A 3 26.18 -22.38 66.81
C TYR A 3 25.20 -21.29 66.35
N PRO A 4 25.66 -20.15 65.77
CA PRO A 4 24.76 -19.20 65.14
C PRO A 4 24.47 -19.60 63.69
N ILE A 5 23.19 -19.67 63.34
CA ILE A 5 22.70 -19.80 61.97
C ILE A 5 22.70 -18.40 61.35
N TRP A 6 23.52 -18.18 60.32
CA TRP A 6 23.47 -16.98 59.49
C TRP A 6 22.34 -17.13 58.46
N LEU A 7 21.29 -16.33 58.60
CA LEU A 7 20.26 -16.12 57.57
C LEU A 7 20.80 -15.16 56.51
N ALA A 8 21.24 -15.69 55.38
CA ALA A 8 21.46 -14.89 54.18
C ALA A 8 20.12 -14.69 53.45
N ALA A 9 19.54 -13.50 53.59
CA ALA A 9 18.40 -13.07 52.79
C ALA A 9 18.87 -12.76 51.36
N PHE A 10 18.66 -13.69 50.44
CA PHE A 10 18.83 -13.45 49.00
C PHE A 10 17.53 -12.85 48.46
N SER A 11 17.49 -11.53 48.34
CA SER A 11 16.40 -10.84 47.66
C SER A 11 16.53 -11.10 46.15
N LEU A 12 15.66 -11.96 45.62
CA LEU A 12 15.51 -12.15 44.17
C LEU A 12 14.89 -10.88 43.59
N ALA A 13 15.72 -10.00 43.03
CA ALA A 13 15.26 -8.93 42.18
C ALA A 13 14.73 -9.56 40.88
N LEU A 14 13.40 -9.62 40.74
CA LEU A 14 12.73 -9.87 39.47
C LEU A 14 13.09 -8.72 38.51
N PHE A 15 14.07 -8.96 37.65
CA PHE A 15 14.26 -8.15 36.45
C PHE A 15 13.07 -8.41 35.53
N THR A 16 12.05 -7.55 35.60
CA THR A 16 11.07 -7.42 34.55
C THR A 16 11.77 -6.78 33.35
N SER A 17 12.37 -7.61 32.51
CA SER A 17 12.76 -7.18 31.18
C SER A 17 11.51 -6.72 30.44
N ASN A 18 11.29 -5.40 30.40
CA ASN A 18 10.39 -4.76 29.46
C ASN A 18 10.86 -5.16 28.06
N ILE A 19 10.23 -6.19 27.50
CA ILE A 19 10.33 -6.50 26.08
C ILE A 19 9.57 -5.37 25.38
N SER A 20 10.29 -4.29 25.06
CA SER A 20 9.86 -3.39 23.99
C SER A 20 9.76 -4.24 22.74
N GLN A 21 8.53 -4.58 22.37
CA GLN A 21 8.20 -5.26 21.13
C GLN A 21 8.81 -4.44 19.99
N ALA A 22 9.95 -4.89 19.48
CA ALA A 22 10.58 -4.30 18.31
C ALA A 22 9.55 -4.37 17.18
N GLY A 23 9.06 -3.21 16.73
CA GLY A 23 8.15 -3.15 15.60
C GLY A 23 8.81 -3.87 14.42
N SER A 24 8.17 -4.91 13.91
CA SER A 24 8.68 -5.64 12.75
C SER A 24 8.88 -4.66 11.60
N LYS A 25 10.07 -4.68 10.98
CA LYS A 25 10.38 -3.89 9.78
C LYS A 25 9.24 -4.02 8.76
N ALA A 26 8.76 -2.90 8.23
CA ALA A 26 7.66 -2.88 7.25
C ALA A 26 8.19 -3.04 5.83
N ALA A 27 7.36 -3.58 4.94
CA ALA A 27 7.67 -3.60 3.51
C ALA A 27 7.78 -2.17 2.94
N GLU A 28 8.78 -1.95 2.09
CA GLU A 28 8.90 -0.72 1.31
C GLU A 28 8.16 -0.93 -0.01
N PHE A 29 7.04 -0.23 -0.16
CA PHE A 29 6.08 -0.46 -1.23
C PHE A 29 5.76 0.83 -1.98
N ALA A 30 5.79 0.77 -3.31
CA ALA A 30 5.42 1.87 -4.20
C ALA A 30 4.42 1.41 -5.26
N MET A 31 3.60 2.36 -5.73
CA MET A 31 2.72 2.19 -6.88
C MET A 31 2.99 3.28 -7.90
N GLU A 32 3.09 2.87 -9.15
CA GLU A 32 3.32 3.72 -10.32
C GLU A 32 2.21 3.51 -11.35
N ILE A 33 1.98 4.54 -12.17
CA ILE A 33 1.01 4.52 -13.27
C ILE A 33 1.81 4.58 -14.56
N ASP A 34 1.75 3.50 -15.34
CA ASP A 34 2.55 3.30 -16.55
C ASP A 34 1.65 3.19 -17.80
N ASN A 35 2.26 3.25 -18.99
CA ASN A 35 1.60 2.97 -20.28
C ASN A 35 0.29 3.73 -20.49
N LEU A 36 0.31 5.00 -20.13
CA LEU A 36 -0.84 5.87 -20.28
C LEU A 36 -1.14 6.10 -21.77
N LYS A 37 -2.40 5.88 -22.16
CA LYS A 37 -2.90 6.15 -23.51
C LYS A 37 -4.26 6.84 -23.46
N TYR A 38 -4.46 7.81 -24.32
CA TYR A 38 -5.70 8.58 -24.43
C TYR A 38 -6.44 8.23 -25.73
N GLU A 39 -7.77 8.14 -25.63
CA GLU A 39 -8.67 8.01 -26.77
C GLU A 39 -9.97 8.81 -26.53
N PHE A 40 -10.47 9.52 -27.54
CA PHE A 40 -11.80 10.12 -27.51
C PHE A 40 -12.77 9.30 -28.37
N VAL A 41 -13.70 8.59 -27.74
CA VAL A 41 -14.61 7.67 -28.42
C VAL A 41 -16.02 7.81 -27.86
N ASN A 42 -17.00 7.99 -28.74
CA ASN A 42 -18.42 8.11 -28.39
C ASN A 42 -18.71 9.23 -27.36
N GLY A 43 -18.03 10.37 -27.49
CA GLY A 43 -18.20 11.52 -26.58
C GLY A 43 -17.63 11.30 -25.17
N LEU A 44 -16.70 10.36 -25.02
CA LEU A 44 -16.02 10.07 -23.76
C LEU A 44 -14.51 10.16 -23.93
N HIS A 45 -13.86 10.82 -22.98
CA HIS A 45 -12.43 10.75 -22.78
C HIS A 45 -12.10 9.43 -22.08
N LYS A 46 -11.33 8.57 -22.75
CA LYS A 46 -10.88 7.29 -22.23
C LYS A 46 -9.38 7.34 -21.99
N TYR A 47 -8.98 6.94 -20.80
CA TYR A 47 -7.60 6.91 -20.37
C TYR A 47 -7.27 5.49 -19.96
N HIS A 48 -6.40 4.85 -20.74
CA HIS A 48 -5.89 3.52 -20.49
C HIS A 48 -4.56 3.60 -19.77
N HIS A 49 -4.31 2.68 -18.84
CA HIS A 49 -3.06 2.63 -18.10
C HIS A 49 -2.74 1.22 -17.61
N ALA A 50 -1.49 1.03 -17.22
CA ALA A 50 -1.04 -0.05 -16.38
C ALA A 50 -0.76 0.48 -14.96
N ARG A 51 -0.87 -0.40 -13.97
CA ARG A 51 -0.47 -0.12 -12.59
C ARG A 51 0.72 -1.01 -12.26
N ARG A 52 1.85 -0.41 -11.91
CA ARG A 52 3.05 -1.13 -11.50
C ARG A 52 3.20 -1.02 -9.99
N TYR A 53 3.34 -2.15 -9.33
CA TYR A 53 3.56 -2.29 -7.90
C TYR A 53 4.99 -2.73 -7.69
N VAL A 54 5.72 -2.07 -6.79
CA VAL A 54 7.15 -2.33 -6.55
C VAL A 54 7.36 -2.54 -5.07
N VAL A 55 8.06 -3.63 -4.73
CA VAL A 55 8.59 -3.89 -3.39
C VAL A 55 10.12 -3.76 -3.47
N SER A 56 10.70 -2.79 -2.79
CA SER A 56 12.15 -2.52 -2.86
C SER A 56 12.97 -3.26 -1.82
N ASN A 57 12.34 -3.71 -0.73
CA ASN A 57 13.03 -4.45 0.32
C ASN A 57 12.71 -5.95 0.31
N ASP A 58 13.21 -6.65 1.33
CA ASP A 58 13.17 -8.09 1.49
C ASP A 58 11.83 -8.62 2.03
N ILE A 59 10.78 -7.80 2.06
CA ILE A 59 9.50 -8.14 2.68
C ILE A 59 8.39 -8.08 1.64
N SER A 60 7.85 -9.25 1.30
CA SER A 60 6.76 -9.37 0.33
C SER A 60 5.44 -8.80 0.86
N VAL A 61 4.55 -8.44 -0.06
CA VAL A 61 3.24 -7.84 0.28
C VAL A 61 2.08 -8.53 -0.43
N THR A 62 0.91 -8.46 0.20
CA THR A 62 -0.37 -8.88 -0.41
C THR A 62 -1.36 -7.72 -0.37
N LEU A 63 -1.80 -7.26 -1.53
CA LEU A 63 -2.91 -6.30 -1.66
C LEU A 63 -4.24 -7.05 -1.60
N THR A 64 -5.19 -6.52 -0.84
CA THR A 64 -6.48 -7.16 -0.55
C THR A 64 -7.70 -6.33 -0.98
N LYS A 65 -7.52 -5.02 -1.12
CA LYS A 65 -8.59 -4.10 -1.54
C LYS A 65 -8.02 -3.01 -2.45
N GLY A 66 -8.79 -2.64 -3.46
CA GLY A 66 -8.53 -1.47 -4.30
C GLY A 66 -9.75 -0.55 -4.37
N LYS A 67 -9.50 0.75 -4.54
CA LYS A 67 -10.52 1.78 -4.76
C LYS A 67 -10.04 2.75 -5.85
N VAL A 68 -10.94 3.13 -6.73
CA VAL A 68 -10.71 4.15 -7.75
C VAL A 68 -11.81 5.20 -7.62
N CYS A 69 -11.44 6.46 -7.42
CA CYS A 69 -12.36 7.59 -7.38
C CYS A 69 -12.12 8.50 -8.58
N TYR A 70 -13.20 8.94 -9.22
CA TYR A 70 -13.26 9.76 -10.43
C TYR A 70 -14.58 10.56 -10.46
N ILE A 71 -14.77 11.45 -11.44
CA ILE A 71 -15.86 12.45 -11.49
C ILE A 71 -15.83 13.32 -10.24
N GLU A 72 -14.83 14.20 -10.20
CA GLU A 72 -14.61 15.13 -9.09
C GLU A 72 -14.51 14.43 -7.72
N GLN A 73 -13.94 13.21 -7.71
CA GLN A 73 -13.86 12.33 -6.53
C GLN A 73 -15.22 11.89 -5.93
N LYS A 74 -16.35 12.18 -6.59
CA LYS A 74 -17.69 11.81 -6.10
C LYS A 74 -18.07 10.38 -6.42
N LYS A 75 -17.55 9.81 -7.52
CA LYS A 75 -17.78 8.40 -7.86
C LYS A 75 -16.58 7.57 -7.49
N CYS A 76 -16.78 6.63 -6.56
CA CYS A 76 -15.76 5.68 -6.16
C CYS A 76 -16.21 4.25 -6.42
N LEU A 77 -15.36 3.45 -7.05
CA LEU A 77 -15.54 2.02 -7.22
C LEU A 77 -14.51 1.29 -6.38
N SER A 78 -14.95 0.30 -5.61
CA SER A 78 -14.06 -0.53 -4.78
C SER A 78 -14.19 -1.99 -5.18
N ALA A 79 -13.09 -2.74 -5.06
CA ALA A 79 -13.06 -4.17 -5.30
C ALA A 79 -12.14 -4.88 -4.31
N LEU A 80 -12.47 -6.13 -3.98
CA LEU A 80 -11.52 -7.04 -3.37
C LEU A 80 -10.54 -7.52 -4.43
N VAL A 81 -9.27 -7.62 -4.05
CA VAL A 81 -8.19 -8.10 -4.91
C VAL A 81 -7.32 -9.09 -4.13
N LYS A 82 -6.48 -9.85 -4.82
CA LYS A 82 -5.47 -10.70 -4.19
C LYS A 82 -4.20 -10.64 -5.03
N TYR A 83 -3.42 -9.59 -4.84
CA TYR A 83 -2.18 -9.37 -5.58
C TYR A 83 -1.00 -9.61 -4.65
N ARG A 84 -0.23 -10.65 -4.95
CA ARG A 84 1.02 -10.95 -4.27
C ARG A 84 2.17 -10.30 -5.03
N ILE A 85 3.00 -9.55 -4.33
CA ILE A 85 4.25 -9.01 -4.86
C ILE A 85 5.37 -9.51 -3.94
N ASP A 86 6.25 -10.32 -4.50
CA ASP A 86 7.36 -10.90 -3.74
C ASP A 86 8.46 -9.86 -3.48
N ALA A 87 9.23 -10.09 -2.43
CA ALA A 87 10.36 -9.27 -2.01
C ALA A 87 11.33 -8.96 -3.17
N GLY A 88 11.70 -7.68 -3.32
CA GLY A 88 12.58 -7.21 -4.39
C GLY A 88 12.00 -7.36 -5.80
N LYS A 89 10.70 -7.61 -5.96
CA LYS A 89 10.03 -7.77 -7.26
C LYS A 89 9.01 -6.66 -7.53
N SER A 90 8.56 -6.63 -8.77
CA SER A 90 7.46 -5.80 -9.21
C SER A 90 6.36 -6.61 -9.88
N LEU A 91 5.12 -6.16 -9.76
CA LEU A 91 3.97 -6.70 -10.46
C LEU A 91 3.31 -5.60 -11.30
N THR A 92 3.08 -5.87 -12.58
CA THR A 92 2.35 -4.95 -13.47
C THR A 92 0.97 -5.52 -13.78
N GLN A 93 -0.08 -4.74 -13.49
CA GLN A 93 -1.45 -5.02 -13.90
C GLN A 93 -1.80 -4.14 -15.11
N PRO A 94 -1.90 -4.71 -16.32
CA PRO A 94 -2.20 -3.94 -17.53
C PRO A 94 -3.71 -3.73 -17.71
N ARG A 95 -4.08 -2.91 -18.70
CA ARG A 95 -5.46 -2.77 -19.21
C ARG A 95 -6.44 -2.17 -18.20
N HIS A 96 -5.97 -1.30 -17.31
CA HIS A 96 -6.88 -0.45 -16.54
C HIS A 96 -7.39 0.69 -17.42
N GLN A 97 -8.57 1.18 -17.08
CA GLN A 97 -9.21 2.27 -17.82
C GLN A 97 -10.02 3.16 -16.88
N VAL A 98 -10.03 4.46 -17.16
CA VAL A 98 -11.02 5.43 -16.68
C VAL A 98 -11.69 6.06 -17.89
N ALA A 99 -13.01 6.22 -17.84
CA ALA A 99 -13.78 6.90 -18.86
C ALA A 99 -14.63 8.01 -18.23
N THR A 100 -14.53 9.22 -18.75
CA THR A 100 -15.25 10.40 -18.23
C THR A 100 -15.77 11.28 -19.38
N LYS A 101 -16.82 12.05 -19.11
CA LYS A 101 -17.32 13.10 -20.01
C LYS A 101 -16.63 14.45 -19.77
N LEU A 102 -15.87 14.56 -18.68
CA LEU A 102 -15.18 15.79 -18.32
C LEU A 102 -13.85 15.86 -19.09
N ASP A 103 -13.55 17.02 -19.64
CA ASP A 103 -12.29 17.28 -20.32
C ASP A 103 -11.12 17.33 -19.32
N GLU A 104 -11.40 17.80 -18.10
CA GLU A 104 -10.50 17.70 -16.96
C GLU A 104 -11.06 16.80 -15.85
N GLU A 105 -10.22 15.95 -15.28
CA GLU A 105 -10.64 15.01 -14.25
C GLU A 105 -9.49 14.69 -13.30
N THR A 106 -9.79 14.53 -12.00
CA THR A 106 -8.82 14.02 -11.03
C THR A 106 -9.17 12.58 -10.67
N VAL A 107 -8.24 11.66 -10.91
CA VAL A 107 -8.40 10.25 -10.56
C VAL A 107 -7.53 9.91 -9.37
N THR A 108 -8.13 9.32 -8.35
CA THR A 108 -7.42 8.75 -7.20
C THR A 108 -7.51 7.23 -7.24
N VAL A 109 -6.36 6.55 -7.21
CA VAL A 109 -6.26 5.11 -7.06
C VAL A 109 -5.65 4.80 -5.71
N GLU A 110 -6.32 3.99 -4.91
CA GLU A 110 -5.88 3.59 -3.58
C GLU A 110 -5.93 2.07 -3.43
N TYR A 111 -4.90 1.49 -2.81
CA TYR A 111 -4.85 0.08 -2.47
C TYR A 111 -4.50 -0.11 -1.01
N TRP A 112 -5.07 -1.17 -0.40
CA TRP A 112 -4.75 -1.62 0.95
C TRP A 112 -4.19 -3.02 0.90
N GLY A 113 -3.27 -3.30 1.80
CA GLY A 113 -2.63 -4.59 1.90
C GLY A 113 -2.01 -4.85 3.26
N LYS A 114 -1.33 -5.97 3.33
CA LYS A 114 -0.53 -6.40 4.48
C LYS A 114 0.77 -6.99 3.96
N ASP A 115 1.87 -6.72 4.64
CA ASP A 115 3.13 -7.42 4.40
C ASP A 115 3.18 -8.78 5.12
N ASP A 116 4.21 -9.58 4.83
CA ASP A 116 4.39 -10.88 5.47
C ASP A 116 4.65 -10.80 6.98
N ALA A 117 5.15 -9.65 7.45
CA ALA A 117 5.47 -9.44 8.86
C ALA A 117 4.22 -9.16 9.72
N GLY A 118 3.11 -8.69 9.15
CA GLY A 118 2.00 -8.26 9.99
C GLY A 118 1.42 -6.91 9.62
N ASN A 119 2.22 -6.06 9.00
CA ASN A 119 1.98 -4.64 8.96
C ASN A 119 0.97 -4.34 7.86
N LYS A 120 -0.11 -3.66 8.24
CA LYS A 120 -1.10 -3.15 7.29
C LYS A 120 -0.60 -1.84 6.71
N PHE A 121 -0.87 -1.63 5.44
CA PHE A 121 -0.51 -0.38 4.77
C PHE A 121 -1.58 -0.01 3.72
N SER A 122 -1.52 1.24 3.27
CA SER A 122 -2.18 1.67 2.05
C SER A 122 -1.25 2.50 1.18
N VAL A 123 -1.48 2.47 -0.12
CA VAL A 123 -0.81 3.33 -1.10
C VAL A 123 -1.86 4.10 -1.88
N LYS A 124 -1.58 5.35 -2.21
CA LYS A 124 -2.46 6.21 -2.99
C LYS A 124 -1.67 6.89 -4.10
N LYS A 125 -2.23 6.94 -5.29
CA LYS A 125 -1.78 7.83 -6.37
C LYS A 125 -2.93 8.66 -6.89
N THR A 126 -2.66 9.93 -7.09
CA THR A 126 -3.56 10.88 -7.71
C THR A 126 -2.93 11.33 -9.01
N PHE A 127 -3.73 11.39 -10.06
CA PHE A 127 -3.30 11.98 -11.32
C PHE A 127 -4.46 12.75 -11.93
N ARG A 128 -4.11 13.86 -12.57
CA ARG A 128 -5.03 14.76 -13.25
C ARG A 128 -4.97 14.50 -14.74
N LEU A 129 -6.15 14.29 -15.32
CA LEU A 129 -6.41 14.12 -16.73
C LEU A 129 -6.85 15.47 -17.29
N ASN A 130 -6.32 15.87 -18.44
CA ASN A 130 -6.69 17.09 -19.14
C ASN A 130 -6.59 16.83 -20.65
N GLY A 131 -7.71 16.53 -21.30
CA GLY A 131 -7.78 16.19 -22.71
C GLY A 131 -6.86 15.01 -23.07
N ASP A 132 -5.84 15.25 -23.88
CA ASP A 132 -4.83 14.26 -24.27
C ASP A 132 -3.60 14.20 -23.34
N SER A 133 -3.57 15.05 -22.30
CA SER A 133 -2.47 15.19 -21.36
C SER A 133 -2.82 14.66 -19.97
N VAL A 134 -1.82 14.15 -19.26
CA VAL A 134 -1.97 13.69 -17.86
C VAL A 134 -0.80 14.16 -17.03
N LYS A 135 -1.12 14.65 -15.82
CA LYS A 135 -0.15 15.08 -14.81
C LYS A 135 -0.29 14.19 -13.58
N ILE A 136 0.76 13.48 -13.22
CA ILE A 136 0.82 12.73 -11.97
C ILE A 136 1.20 13.71 -10.87
N GLU A 137 0.44 13.70 -9.77
CA GLU A 137 0.68 14.53 -8.57
C GLU A 137 1.58 13.82 -7.55
#